data_AF-A0A7S2MTG5-F1
#
_entry.id   AF-A0A7S2MTG5-F1
#
_cell.length_a   1.000
_cell.length_b   1.000
_cell.length_c   1.000
_cell.angle_alpha   90.00
_cell.angle_beta   90.00
_cell.angle_gamma   90.00
#
_symmetry.space_group_name_H-M   'P 1'
#
loop_
_entity.id
_entity.type
_entity.pdbx_description
1 polymer ?
#
loop_
_entity_poly.entity_id
_entity_poly.type
_entity_poly.pdbx_seq_one_letter_code
_entity_poly.pdbx_strand_id
1 'polypeptide(L)'
;FLFDTAPTYGKGVSEETLGRLAAAGRYAVFATKYYPRARDRDLASAMVDLARQSVKRLHPADGALDLFQLHRVAEQPHSLEEQADALARVVRSGLARAA
;
A
#
# COMPACT_ATOMS: atom_id res chain seq x y z
N PHE A 1 3.57 0.80 -17.48
CA PHE A 1 3.98 -0.51 -16.95
C PHE A 1 3.37 -0.69 -15.57
N LEU A 2 2.93 -1.91 -15.22
CA LEU A 2 2.48 -2.23 -13.86
C LEU A 2 3.64 -2.85 -13.09
N PHE A 3 3.94 -2.28 -11.92
CA PHE A 3 4.88 -2.84 -10.96
C PHE A 3 4.11 -3.26 -9.71
N ASP A 4 4.13 -4.55 -9.43
CA ASP A 4 3.59 -5.13 -8.20
C ASP A 4 4.72 -5.42 -7.21
N THR A 5 4.57 -4.95 -5.98
CA THR A 5 5.57 -5.10 -4.92
C THR A 5 4.90 -5.22 -3.54
N ALA A 6 5.67 -5.26 -2.47
CA ALA A 6 5.18 -5.22 -1.10
C ALA A 6 6.31 -4.77 -0.15
N PRO A 7 6.01 -4.09 0.97
CA PRO A 7 7.00 -3.77 1.99
C PRO A 7 7.65 -5.01 2.62
N THR A 8 7.00 -6.17 2.55
CA THR A 8 7.55 -7.44 3.02
C THR A 8 8.69 -7.96 2.13
N TYR A 9 8.80 -7.51 0.88
CA TYR A 9 9.87 -7.95 -0.04
C TYR A 9 11.15 -7.19 0.28
N GLY A 10 12.12 -7.91 0.85
CA GLY A 10 13.39 -7.31 1.28
C GLY A 10 13.22 -6.20 2.31
N LYS A 11 12.16 -6.24 3.13
CA LYS A 11 11.84 -5.21 4.14
C LYS A 11 11.71 -3.79 3.56
N GLY A 12 11.19 -3.65 2.35
CA GLY A 12 10.95 -2.37 1.68
C GLY A 12 11.98 -2.01 0.61
N VAL A 13 13.09 -2.75 0.52
CA VAL A 13 14.12 -2.54 -0.51
C VAL A 13 13.53 -2.63 -1.92
N SER A 14 12.58 -3.55 -2.15
CA SER A 14 11.90 -3.65 -3.45
C SER A 14 11.16 -2.36 -3.84
N GLU A 15 10.45 -1.73 -2.89
CA GLU A 15 9.75 -0.47 -3.13
C GLU A 15 10.74 0.68 -3.38
N GLU A 16 11.83 0.76 -2.61
CA GLU A 16 12.87 1.79 -2.81
C GLU A 16 13.56 1.67 -4.17
N THR A 17 13.91 0.44 -4.58
CA THR A 17 14.53 0.19 -5.88
C THR A 17 13.57 0.59 -7.01
N LEU A 18 12.31 0.19 -6.93
CA LEU A 18 11.31 0.55 -7.94
C LEU A 18 11.05 2.05 -8.00
N GLY A 19 10.99 2.75 -6.86
CA GLY A 19 10.84 4.20 -6.83
C GLY A 19 12.01 4.93 -7.53
N ARG A 20 13.25 4.46 -7.31
CA ARG A 20 14.43 5.00 -8.02
C ARG A 20 14.38 4.72 -9.52
N LEU A 21 13.92 3.54 -9.94
CA LEU A 21 13.79 3.17 -11.35
C LEU A 21 12.68 3.97 -12.04
N ALA A 22 11.55 4.18 -11.39
CA ALA A 22 10.44 4.96 -11.94
C ALA A 22 10.76 6.46 -12.01
N ALA A 23 11.61 7.00 -11.13
CA ALA A 23 12.12 8.36 -11.30
C ALA A 23 12.85 8.56 -12.66
N ALA A 24 13.34 7.47 -13.27
CA ALA A 24 13.98 7.49 -14.58
C ALA A 24 13.01 7.25 -15.76
N GLY A 25 11.72 6.96 -15.51
CA GLY A 25 10.73 6.60 -16.55
C GLY A 25 9.32 7.12 -16.27
N ARG A 26 8.70 7.77 -17.25
CA ARG A 26 7.29 8.19 -17.17
C ARG A 26 6.39 6.95 -17.38
N TYR A 27 5.25 6.83 -16.69
CA TYR A 27 4.23 5.75 -16.82
C TYR A 27 4.40 4.46 -15.97
N ALA A 28 4.89 4.56 -14.74
CA ALA A 28 4.81 3.48 -13.76
C ALA A 28 3.45 3.51 -13.03
N VAL A 29 2.69 2.41 -13.12
CA VAL A 29 1.53 2.12 -12.27
C VAL A 29 2.03 1.26 -11.11
N PHE A 30 1.77 1.68 -9.88
CA PHE A 30 2.26 1.01 -8.68
C PHE A 30 1.16 0.30 -7.90
N ALA A 31 1.33 -1.02 -7.78
CA ALA A 31 0.56 -1.86 -6.88
C ALA A 31 1.44 -2.29 -5.70
N THR A 32 0.96 -2.08 -4.47
CA THR A 32 1.62 -2.57 -3.26
C THR A 32 0.62 -3.18 -2.29
N LYS A 33 1.12 -3.78 -1.21
CA LYS A 33 0.34 -4.65 -0.32
C LYS A 33 0.56 -4.32 1.14
N TYR A 34 -0.52 -4.30 1.90
CA TYR A 34 -0.48 -4.34 3.35
C TYR A 34 -0.54 -5.78 3.85
N TYR A 35 0.40 -6.15 4.74
CA TYR A 35 0.38 -7.45 5.42
C TYR A 35 -0.12 -7.24 6.85
N PRO A 36 -1.35 -7.70 7.19
CA PRO A 36 -1.90 -7.58 8.54
C PRO A 36 -1.02 -8.25 9.59
N ARG A 37 -0.84 -7.61 10.75
CA ARG A 37 -0.10 -8.15 11.89
C ARG A 37 -1.01 -8.33 13.08
N ALA A 38 -0.74 -9.34 13.90
CA ALA A 38 -1.48 -9.58 15.16
C ALA A 38 -1.44 -8.39 16.15
N ARG A 39 -0.52 -7.44 15.97
CA ARG A 39 -0.40 -6.23 16.80
C ARG A 39 -1.28 -5.07 16.32
N ASP A 40 -1.88 -5.16 15.14
CA ASP A 40 -2.58 -4.06 14.50
C ASP A 40 -4.01 -3.96 15.07
N ARG A 41 -4.17 -3.23 16.17
CA ARG A 41 -5.47 -3.09 16.85
C ARG A 41 -6.48 -2.22 16.09
N ASP A 42 -5.98 -1.29 15.27
CA ASP A 42 -6.77 -0.44 14.38
C ASP A 42 -6.20 -0.60 12.97
N LEU A 43 -6.90 -1.40 12.15
CA LEU A 43 -6.48 -1.69 10.79
C LEU A 43 -6.49 -0.45 9.89
N ALA A 44 -7.43 0.47 10.09
CA ALA A 44 -7.54 1.65 9.25
C ALA A 44 -6.33 2.56 9.43
N SER A 45 -5.95 2.83 10.68
CA SER A 45 -4.75 3.60 10.99
C SER A 45 -3.47 2.89 10.52
N ALA A 46 -3.36 1.58 10.77
CA ALA A 46 -2.19 0.79 10.35
C ALA A 46 -2.00 0.78 8.81
N MET A 47 -3.09 0.64 8.06
CA MET A 47 -3.06 0.67 6.59
C MET A 47 -2.73 2.05 6.05
N VAL A 48 -3.30 3.12 6.61
CA VAL A 48 -3.00 4.51 6.22
C VAL A 48 -1.53 4.83 6.46
N ASP A 49 -0.98 4.44 7.61
CA ASP A 49 0.43 4.66 7.94
C ASP A 49 1.35 3.91 6.98
N LEU A 50 1.05 2.64 6.70
CA LEU A 50 1.83 1.86 5.75
C LEU A 50 1.74 2.45 4.33
N ALA A 51 0.55 2.81 3.85
CA ALA A 51 0.36 3.40 2.53
C ALA A 51 1.16 4.70 2.39
N ARG A 52 1.16 5.56 3.42
CA ARG A 52 1.97 6.79 3.46
C ARG A 52 3.47 6.48 3.39
N GLN A 53 3.93 5.42 4.05
CA GLN A 53 5.33 4.99 3.94
C GLN A 53 5.67 4.41 2.56
N SER A 54 4.76 3.65 1.94
CA SER A 54 4.95 3.13 0.58
C SER A 54 4.99 4.24 -0.46
N VAL A 55 4.14 5.27 -0.37
CA VAL A 55 4.22 6.48 -1.21
C VAL A 55 5.60 7.14 -1.09
N LYS A 56 6.14 7.24 0.13
CA LYS A 56 7.50 7.76 0.38
C LYS A 56 8.62 6.89 -0.17
N ARG A 57 8.42 5.59 -0.42
CA ARG A 57 9.44 4.72 -1.02
C ARG A 57 9.33 4.64 -2.54
N LEU A 58 8.10 4.61 -3.05
CA LEU A 58 7.80 4.41 -4.47
C LEU A 58 7.77 5.70 -5.28
N HIS A 59 7.53 6.85 -4.63
CA HIS A 59 7.43 8.16 -5.27
C HIS A 59 6.50 8.16 -6.51
N PRO A 60 5.23 7.70 -6.38
CA PRO A 60 4.30 7.73 -7.50
C PRO A 60 4.11 9.16 -8.02
N ALA A 61 3.94 9.31 -9.34
CA ALA A 61 3.94 10.62 -10.00
C ALA A 61 2.87 11.58 -9.45
N ASP A 62 1.67 11.06 -9.12
CA ASP A 62 0.56 11.84 -8.59
C ASP A 62 0.49 11.86 -7.05
N GLY A 63 1.53 11.34 -6.37
CA GLY A 63 1.56 11.26 -4.91
C GLY A 63 0.65 10.19 -4.30
N ALA A 64 -0.04 9.39 -5.11
CA ALA A 64 -0.93 8.31 -4.68
C ALA A 64 -0.57 6.98 -5.33
N LEU A 65 -0.79 5.87 -4.62
CA LEU A 65 -0.64 4.52 -5.17
C LEU A 65 -1.80 4.21 -6.14
N ASP A 66 -1.53 3.47 -7.21
CA ASP A 66 -2.58 3.09 -8.15
C ASP A 66 -3.44 1.94 -7.63
N LEU A 67 -2.83 0.99 -6.91
CA LEU A 67 -3.53 -0.13 -6.29
C LEU A 67 -2.92 -0.46 -4.91
N PHE A 68 -3.77 -0.51 -3.89
CA PHE A 68 -3.38 -0.91 -2.54
C PHE A 68 -4.18 -2.14 -2.11
N GLN A 69 -3.47 -3.22 -1.80
CA GLN A 69 -4.06 -4.55 -1.62
C GLN A 69 -3.85 -5.05 -0.20
N LEU A 70 -4.71 -5.96 0.23
CA LEU A 70 -4.39 -6.87 1.32
C LEU A 70 -3.48 -7.98 0.78
N HIS A 71 -2.30 -8.17 1.39
CA HIS A 71 -1.39 -9.27 1.08
C HIS A 71 -1.97 -10.63 1.53
N ARG A 72 -2.91 -10.58 2.48
CA ARG A 72 -3.78 -11.65 2.96
C ARG A 72 -4.86 -11.01 3.82
N VAL A 73 -5.94 -11.75 4.08
CA VAL A 73 -6.95 -11.32 5.05
C VAL A 73 -6.33 -11.20 6.46
N ALA A 74 -6.79 -10.21 7.21
CA ALA A 74 -6.55 -10.13 8.64
C ALA A 74 -7.31 -11.28 9.34
N GLU A 75 -6.73 -11.78 10.43
CA GLU A 75 -7.37 -12.78 11.27
C GLU A 75 -8.33 -12.11 12.25
N GLN A 76 -9.14 -12.94 12.92
CA GLN A 76 -9.97 -12.50 14.04
C GLN A 76 -9.12 -11.69 15.05
N PRO A 77 -9.66 -10.59 15.61
CA PRO A 77 -11.07 -10.21 15.62
C PRO A 77 -11.55 -9.37 14.42
N HIS A 78 -10.70 -9.09 13.43
CA HIS A 78 -11.03 -8.15 12.35
C HIS A 78 -11.96 -8.78 11.32
N SER A 79 -13.16 -8.21 11.16
CA SER A 79 -14.11 -8.69 10.15
C SER A 79 -13.70 -8.30 8.74
N LEU A 80 -14.36 -8.87 7.72
CA LEU A 80 -14.11 -8.49 6.33
C LEU A 80 -14.61 -7.06 6.05
N GLU A 81 -15.69 -6.64 6.69
CA GLU A 81 -16.22 -5.28 6.62
C GLU A 81 -15.22 -4.27 7.19
N GLU A 82 -14.63 -4.56 8.37
CA GLU A 82 -13.60 -3.70 8.94
C GLU A 82 -12.38 -3.57 8.02
N GLN A 83 -11.96 -4.68 7.40
CA GLN A 83 -10.88 -4.69 6.41
C GLN A 83 -11.22 -3.88 5.16
N ALA A 84 -12.45 -4.00 4.64
CA ALA A 84 -12.92 -3.21 3.51
C ALA A 84 -13.01 -1.72 3.85
N ASP A 85 -13.49 -1.37 5.04
CA ASP A 85 -13.56 0.00 5.54
C ASP A 85 -12.17 0.62 5.73
N ALA A 86 -11.20 -0.17 6.19
CA ALA A 86 -9.80 0.22 6.29
C ALA A 86 -9.18 0.51 4.92
N LEU A 87 -9.41 -0.35 3.91
CA LEU A 87 -9.00 -0.07 2.52
C LEU A 87 -9.68 1.20 1.98
N ALA A 88 -10.98 1.36 2.22
CA ALA A 88 -11.71 2.55 1.82
C ALA A 88 -11.17 3.82 2.53
N ARG A 89 -10.68 3.71 3.77
CA ARG A 89 -10.02 4.80 4.49
C ARG A 89 -8.72 5.22 3.80
N VAL A 90 -7.91 4.27 3.31
CA VAL A 90 -6.71 4.58 2.52
C VAL A 90 -7.09 5.37 1.27
N VAL A 91 -8.10 4.94 0.53
CA VAL A 91 -8.58 5.65 -0.68
C VAL A 91 -9.08 7.05 -0.34
N ARG A 92 -9.95 7.19 0.67
CA ARG A 92 -10.47 8.51 1.13
C ARG A 92 -9.38 9.45 1.62
N SER A 93 -8.25 8.92 2.07
CA SER A 93 -7.10 9.74 2.48
C SER A 93 -6.23 10.22 1.30
N GLY A 94 -6.56 9.83 0.07
CA GLY A 94 -5.82 10.19 -1.14
C GLY A 94 -4.51 9.42 -1.32
N LEU A 95 -4.24 8.40 -0.50
CA LEU A 95 -3.00 7.62 -0.55
C LEU A 95 -3.03 6.48 -1.57
N ALA A 96 -4.22 6.07 -2.01
CA ALA A 96 -4.40 5.07 -3.06
C ALA A 96 -5.64 5.38 -3.90
N ARG A 97 -5.67 4.87 -5.13
CA ARG A 97 -6.84 4.90 -6.01
C ARG A 97 -7.65 3.62 -5.85
N ALA A 98 -8.94 3.72 -6.15
CA ALA A 98 -9.81 2.57 -6.41
C ALA A 98 -10.03 2.54 -7.92
N ALA A 99 -9.09 1.95 -8.65
CA ALA A 99 -9.18 1.80 -10.10
C ALA A 99 -10.13 0.64 -10.46
#